data_AF-A0AAV4TJ33-F1
#
_entry.id   AF-A0AAV4TJ33-F1
#
_cell.length_a   1.000
_cell.length_b   1.000
_cell.length_c   1.000
_cell.angle_alpha   90.00
_cell.angle_beta   90.00
_cell.angle_gamma   90.00
#
_symmetry.space_group_name_H-M   'P 1'
#
loop_
_entity.id
_entity.type
_entity.pdbx_description
1 polymer ?
#
loop_
_entity_poly.entity_id
_entity_poly.type
_entity_poly.pdbx_seq_one_letter_code
_entity_poly.pdbx_strand_id
1 'polypeptide(L)'
;MRRIFAILLLVCAVFAGIRAEGCGTLESCGEGQCCAGSFYHRFCRDLSDDGMPCEQPNRAEHYSVACPCKEGLVCNVLPRCQPVEK
;
A
#
# COMPACT_ATOMS: atom_id res chain seq x y z
N MET A 1 30.23 17.34 -2.88
CA MET A 1 29.53 16.65 -3.99
C MET A 1 29.51 15.13 -3.84
N ARG A 2 30.65 14.42 -3.85
CA ARG A 2 30.70 12.93 -3.81
C ARG A 2 30.04 12.29 -2.57
N ARG A 3 30.18 12.90 -1.38
CA ARG A 3 29.53 12.42 -0.15
C ARG A 3 28.01 12.64 -0.15
N ILE A 4 27.56 13.75 -0.72
CA ILE A 4 26.13 14.10 -0.82
C ILE A 4 25.43 13.08 -1.73
N PHE A 5 26.04 12.76 -2.87
CA PHE A 5 25.52 11.74 -3.79
C PHE A 5 25.43 10.35 -3.14
N ALA A 6 26.44 9.96 -2.35
CA ALA A 6 26.43 8.69 -1.63
C ALA A 6 25.33 8.63 -0.55
N ILE A 7 25.10 9.73 0.17
CA ILE A 7 24.02 9.84 1.16
C ILE A 7 22.66 9.75 0.46
N LEU A 8 22.49 10.44 -0.67
CA LEU A 8 21.23 10.44 -1.43
C LEU A 8 20.88 9.02 -1.93
N LEU A 9 21.87 8.30 -2.45
CA LEU A 9 21.71 6.90 -2.89
C LEU A 9 21.38 5.95 -1.73
N LEU A 10 22.01 6.14 -0.56
CA LEU A 10 21.71 5.36 0.64
C LEU A 10 20.27 5.58 1.11
N VAL A 11 19.80 6.84 1.12
CA VAL A 11 18.41 7.17 1.48
C VAL A 11 17.44 6.52 0.49
N CYS A 12 17.67 6.65 -0.82
CA CYS A 12 16.84 5.99 -1.84
C CYS A 12 16.80 4.45 -1.69
N ALA A 13 17.92 3.82 -1.35
CA ALA A 13 17.99 2.37 -1.15
C ALA A 13 17.20 1.91 0.08
N VAL A 14 17.25 2.66 1.18
CA VAL A 14 16.44 2.38 2.38
C VAL A 14 14.95 2.53 2.07
N PHE A 15 14.55 3.60 1.36
CA PHE A 15 13.15 3.79 0.94
C PHE A 15 12.64 2.71 -0.02
N ALA A 16 13.52 2.12 -0.84
CA ALA A 16 13.15 1.03 -1.74
C ALA A 16 13.01 -0.32 -1.01
N GLY A 17 13.83 -0.57 0.02
CA GLY A 17 13.80 -1.82 0.79
C GLY A 17 12.50 -2.01 1.58
N ILE A 18 11.94 -0.92 2.13
CA ILE A 18 10.70 -0.94 2.92
C ILE A 18 9.48 -1.34 2.05
N ARG A 19 9.54 -1.18 0.73
CA ARG A 19 8.42 -1.52 -0.18
C ARG A 19 8.25 -3.02 -0.42
N ALA A 20 9.17 -3.87 0.03
CA ALA A 20 9.16 -5.31 -0.23
C ALA A 20 9.12 -6.16 1.06
N GLU A 21 8.70 -5.56 2.17
CA GLU A 21 8.55 -6.29 3.44
C GLU A 21 7.29 -7.17 3.36
N GLY A 22 7.45 -8.45 3.69
CA GLY A 22 6.33 -9.35 3.90
C GLY A 22 5.54 -8.90 5.12
N CYS A 23 4.21 -8.91 5.04
CA CYS A 23 3.34 -8.38 6.09
C CYS A 23 2.36 -9.44 6.64
N GLY A 24 1.81 -9.22 7.83
CA GLY A 24 0.90 -10.17 8.47
C GLY A 24 0.65 -9.91 9.96
N THR A 25 0.47 -10.97 10.75
CA THR A 25 -0.06 -10.94 12.14
C THR A 25 0.67 -10.06 13.15
N LEU A 26 1.90 -9.61 12.89
CA LEU A 26 2.68 -8.77 13.80
C LEU A 26 3.20 -7.47 13.18
N GLU A 27 3.25 -7.37 11.84
CA GLU A 27 3.91 -6.28 11.13
C GLU A 27 2.83 -5.43 10.45
N SER A 28 2.61 -4.24 10.98
CA SER A 28 1.77 -3.22 10.37
C SER A 28 2.56 -2.46 9.30
N CYS A 29 2.06 -2.48 8.06
CA CYS A 29 2.60 -1.67 6.97
C CYS A 29 2.59 -0.17 7.32
N GLY A 30 3.48 0.60 6.68
CA GLY A 30 3.56 2.04 6.89
C GLY A 30 2.28 2.80 6.51
N GLU A 31 2.22 4.07 6.90
CA GLU A 31 1.11 4.95 6.52
C GLU A 31 0.93 5.02 5.00
N GLY A 32 -0.32 4.96 4.54
CA GLY A 32 -0.62 4.94 3.10
C GLY A 32 -0.38 3.59 2.41
N GLN A 33 -0.14 2.53 3.19
CA GLN A 33 0.02 1.16 2.69
C GLN A 33 -0.94 0.19 3.39
N CYS A 34 -1.18 -0.94 2.76
CA CYS A 34 -1.96 -2.04 3.32
C CYS A 34 -1.24 -3.38 3.13
N CYS A 35 -1.59 -4.37 3.93
CA CYS A 35 -1.11 -5.72 3.75
C CYS A 35 -2.01 -6.51 2.79
N ALA A 36 -1.52 -6.75 1.56
CA ALA A 36 -2.30 -7.39 0.52
C ALA A 36 -1.57 -8.58 -0.13
N GLY A 37 -2.33 -9.64 -0.40
CA GLY A 37 -1.89 -10.81 -1.15
C GLY A 37 -2.47 -12.13 -0.65
N SER A 38 -2.07 -13.22 -1.30
CA SER A 38 -2.46 -14.57 -0.92
C SER A 38 -1.97 -14.92 0.49
N PHE A 39 -2.64 -15.86 1.16
CA PHE A 39 -2.32 -16.26 2.55
C PHE A 39 -0.83 -16.51 2.82
N TYR A 40 -0.10 -17.10 1.86
CA TYR A 40 1.33 -17.42 1.98
C TYR A 40 2.28 -16.35 1.39
N HIS A 41 1.75 -15.34 0.69
CA HIS A 41 2.53 -14.33 -0.03
C HIS A 41 1.85 -12.97 0.06
N ARG A 42 2.03 -12.31 1.20
CA ARG A 42 1.51 -10.96 1.46
C ARG A 42 2.66 -9.98 1.53
N PHE A 43 2.43 -8.80 0.98
CA PHE A 43 3.41 -7.73 0.98
C PHE A 43 2.71 -6.41 1.28
N CYS A 44 3.46 -5.47 1.85
CA CYS A 44 2.98 -4.11 1.94
C CYS A 44 2.83 -3.52 0.54
N ARG A 45 1.63 -3.05 0.23
CA ARG A 45 1.28 -2.43 -1.05
C ARG A 45 0.68 -1.06 -0.78
N ASP A 46 0.94 -0.13 -1.69
CA ASP A 46 0.37 1.21 -1.58
C ASP A 46 -1.17 1.14 -1.70
N LEU A 47 -1.87 2.03 -0.99
CA LEU A 47 -3.32 2.19 -1.15
C LEU A 47 -3.69 2.47 -2.61
N SER A 48 -4.85 2.00 -3.03
CA SER A 48 -5.29 2.06 -4.42
C SER A 48 -5.63 3.49 -4.87
N ASP A 49 -5.10 3.85 -6.04
CA ASP A 49 -5.37 5.12 -6.74
C ASP A 49 -6.72 5.09 -7.49
N ASP A 50 -7.13 6.25 -8.01
CA ASP A 50 -8.35 6.40 -8.80
C ASP A 50 -8.39 5.42 -10.00
N GLY A 51 -9.53 4.77 -10.20
CA GLY A 51 -9.75 3.76 -11.23
C GLY A 51 -9.08 2.39 -10.98
N MET A 52 -8.23 2.25 -9.97
CA MET A 52 -7.55 1.00 -9.64
C MET A 52 -8.47 0.04 -8.88
N PRO A 53 -8.26 -1.29 -8.99
CA PRO A 53 -8.98 -2.27 -8.19
C PRO A 53 -8.86 -2.00 -6.68
N CYS A 54 -9.91 -2.29 -5.93
CA CYS A 54 -9.92 -2.09 -4.48
C CYS A 54 -10.71 -3.17 -3.75
N GLU A 55 -10.40 -3.34 -2.47
CA GLU A 55 -11.23 -4.05 -1.51
C GLU A 55 -11.77 -3.08 -0.46
N GLN A 56 -12.94 -3.38 0.11
CA GLN A 56 -13.50 -2.58 1.19
C GLN A 56 -12.63 -2.70 2.45
N PRO A 57 -12.41 -1.60 3.19
CA PRO A 57 -11.68 -1.63 4.45
C PRO A 57 -12.27 -2.66 5.41
N ASN A 58 -11.42 -3.45 6.06
CA ASN A 58 -11.85 -4.44 7.04
C ASN A 58 -11.06 -4.36 8.34
N ARG A 59 -11.67 -4.82 9.44
CA ARG A 59 -11.09 -4.70 10.80
C ARG A 59 -9.77 -5.46 10.99
N ALA A 60 -9.46 -6.41 10.12
CA ALA A 60 -8.25 -7.20 10.21
C ALA A 60 -7.09 -6.60 9.40
N GLU A 61 -7.32 -5.52 8.64
CA GLU A 61 -6.33 -4.93 7.71
C GLU A 61 -5.65 -5.96 6.79
N HIS A 62 -6.41 -7.02 6.45
CA HIS A 62 -5.94 -8.12 5.63
C HIS A 62 -6.69 -8.11 4.30
N TYR A 63 -5.96 -7.92 3.20
CA TYR A 63 -6.53 -7.81 1.87
C TYR A 63 -5.99 -8.92 0.96
N SER A 64 -6.82 -9.42 0.06
CA SER A 64 -6.53 -10.65 -0.71
C SER A 64 -6.12 -10.37 -2.16
N VAL A 65 -6.71 -9.35 -2.76
CA VAL A 65 -6.62 -8.94 -4.17
C VAL A 65 -6.03 -7.54 -4.29
N ALA A 66 -6.52 -6.56 -3.53
CA ALA A 66 -6.17 -5.15 -3.65
C ALA A 66 -6.30 -4.38 -2.34
N CYS A 67 -5.53 -3.31 -2.19
CA CYS A 67 -5.65 -2.44 -1.04
C CYS A 67 -6.95 -1.60 -1.07
N PRO A 68 -7.36 -1.03 0.08
CA PRO A 68 -8.33 0.04 0.11
C PRO A 68 -7.89 1.24 -0.71
N CYS A 69 -8.85 2.09 -1.06
CA CYS A 69 -8.59 3.33 -1.77
C CYS A 69 -7.85 4.35 -0.88
N LYS A 70 -7.08 5.23 -1.53
CA LYS A 70 -6.52 6.43 -0.88
C LYS A 70 -7.64 7.35 -0.38
N GLU A 71 -7.27 8.25 0.54
CA GLU A 71 -8.18 9.25 1.08
C GLU A 71 -8.85 10.08 -0.03
N GLY A 72 -10.15 10.36 0.13
CA GLY A 72 -10.96 11.08 -0.88
C GLY A 72 -11.52 10.19 -2.00
N LEU A 73 -11.17 8.91 -2.01
CA LEU A 73 -11.73 7.89 -2.91
C LEU A 73 -12.55 6.87 -2.13
N VAL A 74 -13.52 6.24 -2.80
CA VAL A 74 -14.37 5.20 -2.23
C VAL A 74 -14.33 3.93 -3.08
N CYS A 75 -14.32 2.78 -2.40
CA CYS A 75 -14.47 1.47 -3.01
C CYS A 75 -15.95 1.06 -2.98
N ASN A 76 -16.66 1.28 -4.09
CA ASN A 76 -18.10 1.04 -4.20
C ASN A 76 -18.42 -0.40 -4.68
N VAL A 77 -19.66 -0.60 -5.17
CA VAL A 77 -20.14 -1.88 -5.74
C VAL A 77 -19.30 -2.36 -6.91
N LEU A 78 -18.76 -1.42 -7.70
CA LEU A 78 -17.69 -1.70 -8.64
C LEU A 78 -16.40 -1.71 -7.83
N PRO A 79 -15.62 -2.80 -7.81
CA PRO A 79 -14.41 -2.93 -6.99
C PRO A 79 -13.25 -2.13 -7.60
N ARG A 80 -13.47 -0.83 -7.77
CA ARG A 80 -12.54 0.17 -8.25
C ARG A 80 -12.71 1.45 -7.45
N CYS A 81 -11.61 2.13 -7.20
CA CYS A 81 -11.63 3.42 -6.54
C CYS A 81 -12.22 4.50 -7.44
N GLN A 82 -13.06 5.33 -6.86
CA GLN A 82 -13.68 6.48 -7.53
C GLN A 82 -13.71 7.67 -6.56
N PRO A 83 -13.70 8.92 -7.03
CA PRO A 83 -13.89 10.08 -6.18
C PRO A 83 -15.21 9.99 -5.43
N VAL A 84 -15.21 10.45 -4.18
CA VAL A 84 -16.45 10.73 -3.47
C VAL A 84 -17.04 11.98 -4.13
N GLU A 85 -17.94 11.79 -5.11
CA GLU A 85 -18.70 12.91 -5.69
C GLU A 85 -19.43 13.62 -4.54
N LYS A 86 -19.21 14.93 -4.46
CA LYS A 86 -19.70 15.79 -3.38
C LYS A 86 -20.99 16.47 -3.79
#